data_AF-A0A7J2JFE5-F1
#
_entry.id   AF-A0A7J2JFE5-F1
#
_cell.length_a   1.000
_cell.length_b   1.000
_cell.length_c   1.000
_cell.angle_alpha   90.00
_cell.angle_beta   90.00
_cell.angle_gamma   90.00
#
_symmetry.space_group_name_H-M   'P 1'
#
loop_
_entity.id
_entity.type
_entity.pdbx_description
1 polymer ?
#
loop_
_entity_poly.entity_id
_entity_poly.type
_entity_poly.pdbx_seq_one_letter_code
_entity_poly.pdbx_strand_id
1 'polypeptide(L)'
;MVYMDRSAQYNITITCICAQVWFSCQVFARGLLSCIRRLTPLREKLTTISIRVPETQAKEIEELAKKRGVDKSSVARELIALGLKEVRLAEALNLIRERRITIWRAAELTGLTYREILEKLRKRNIPFPLSLNEILEELRDHEGSL
;
A
#
# COMPACT_ATOMS: atom_id res chain seq x y z
N MET A 1 51.89 -39.58 37.34
CA MET A 1 52.56 -40.75 36.75
C MET A 1 52.12 -40.81 35.30
N VAL A 2 53.09 -40.66 34.40
CA VAL A 2 52.93 -40.61 32.94
C VAL A 2 52.55 -42.00 32.42
N TYR A 3 51.59 -42.11 31.49
CA TYR A 3 51.71 -43.00 30.31
C TYR A 3 50.69 -42.61 29.23
N MET A 4 51.22 -42.22 28.07
CA MET A 4 50.55 -42.06 26.77
C MET A 4 50.06 -43.43 26.27
N ASP A 5 49.14 -43.51 25.29
CA ASP A 5 49.51 -43.88 23.91
C ASP A 5 48.32 -43.97 22.92
N ARG A 6 48.63 -43.65 21.65
CA ARG A 6 48.00 -44.00 20.35
C ARG A 6 46.58 -43.54 20.00
N SER A 7 46.45 -42.31 19.55
CA SER A 7 45.44 -42.00 18.51
C SER A 7 45.76 -40.73 17.70
N ALA A 8 47.05 -40.34 17.68
CA ALA A 8 47.57 -39.19 16.95
C ALA A 8 47.82 -39.45 15.44
N GLN A 9 47.24 -40.50 14.84
CA GLN A 9 47.55 -40.87 13.45
C GLN A 9 46.35 -40.93 12.49
N TYR A 10 45.12 -40.58 12.92
CA TYR A 10 43.95 -40.58 12.03
C TYR A 10 43.29 -39.19 11.84
N ASN A 11 43.95 -38.11 12.29
CA ASN A 11 43.36 -36.75 12.33
C ASN A 11 43.86 -35.79 11.24
N ILE A 12 44.67 -36.25 10.27
CA ILE A 12 45.25 -35.39 9.22
C ILE A 12 44.60 -35.64 7.85
N THR A 13 43.88 -36.76 7.66
CA THR A 13 43.19 -37.07 6.38
C THR A 13 41.73 -36.63 6.33
N ILE A 14 41.03 -36.50 7.46
CA ILE A 14 39.63 -36.04 7.50
C ILE A 14 39.51 -34.50 7.37
N THR A 15 40.56 -33.76 7.76
CA THR A 15 40.58 -32.29 7.68
C THR A 15 40.77 -31.76 6.25
N CYS A 16 41.42 -32.50 5.33
CA CYS A 16 41.58 -32.07 3.94
C CYS A 16 40.30 -32.22 3.09
N ILE A 17 39.47 -33.25 3.32
CA ILE A 17 38.23 -33.44 2.54
C ILE A 17 37.19 -32.37 2.91
N CYS A 18 37.16 -31.93 4.18
CA CYS A 18 36.26 -30.86 4.61
C CYS A 18 36.63 -29.48 4.01
N ALA A 19 37.91 -29.19 3.75
CA ALA A 19 38.30 -27.91 3.15
C ALA A 19 37.88 -27.79 1.66
N GLN A 20 37.94 -28.89 0.90
CA GLN A 20 37.57 -28.89 -0.51
C GLN A 20 36.05 -28.79 -0.74
N VAL A 21 35.23 -29.38 0.15
CA VAL A 21 33.75 -29.31 0.04
C VAL A 21 33.18 -28.00 0.60
N TRP A 22 33.89 -27.34 1.52
CA TRP A 22 33.46 -26.05 2.08
C TRP A 22 33.57 -24.89 1.09
N PHE A 23 34.57 -24.92 0.19
CA PHE A 23 34.77 -23.84 -0.80
C PHE A 23 33.73 -23.85 -1.93
N SER A 24 33.21 -25.04 -2.32
CA SER A 24 32.14 -25.15 -3.30
C SER A 24 30.75 -24.83 -2.72
N CYS A 25 30.56 -24.96 -1.40
CA CYS A 25 29.29 -24.63 -0.74
C CYS A 25 29.16 -23.14 -0.39
N GLN A 26 30.26 -22.39 -0.30
CA GLN A 26 30.26 -20.96 0.06
C GLN A 26 29.75 -20.05 -1.07
N VAL A 27 29.75 -20.51 -2.33
CA VAL A 27 29.19 -19.76 -3.47
C VAL A 27 27.67 -19.97 -3.57
N PHE A 28 27.15 -21.14 -3.17
CA PHE A 28 25.71 -21.42 -3.17
C PHE A 28 24.97 -20.76 -1.99
N ALA A 29 25.64 -20.64 -0.83
CA ALA A 29 25.08 -19.94 0.35
C ALA A 29 24.95 -18.42 0.17
N ARG A 30 25.72 -17.82 -0.76
CA ARG A 30 25.63 -16.38 -1.07
C ARG A 30 24.51 -16.04 -2.06
N GLY A 31 24.10 -16.98 -2.91
CA GLY A 31 22.96 -16.80 -3.82
C GLY A 31 21.60 -16.77 -3.10
N LEU A 32 21.43 -17.61 -2.07
CA LEU A 32 20.19 -17.74 -1.31
C LEU A 32 19.93 -16.58 -0.33
N LEU A 33 20.97 -15.91 0.18
CA LEU A 33 20.79 -14.68 0.98
C LEU A 33 20.34 -13.47 0.14
N SER A 34 20.51 -13.50 -1.19
CA SER A 34 19.98 -12.43 -2.05
C SER A 34 18.45 -12.47 -2.20
N CYS A 35 17.84 -13.65 -1.98
CA CYS A 35 16.39 -13.83 -2.09
C CYS A 35 15.65 -13.46 -0.79
N ILE A 36 16.24 -13.72 0.38
CA ILE A 36 15.59 -13.44 1.68
C ILE A 36 15.38 -11.93 1.91
N ARG A 37 16.22 -11.08 1.31
CA ARG A 37 16.14 -9.62 1.45
C ARG A 37 14.92 -8.98 0.78
N ARG A 38 14.10 -9.76 0.04
CA ARG A 38 12.92 -9.29 -0.69
C ARG A 38 11.60 -9.38 0.10
N LEU A 39 11.64 -9.89 1.34
CA LEU A 39 10.44 -10.18 2.15
C LEU A 39 10.38 -9.41 3.49
N THR A 40 11.18 -8.38 3.70
CA THR A 40 10.89 -7.46 4.80
C THR A 40 9.67 -6.62 4.42
N PRO A 41 8.49 -6.80 5.07
CA PRO A 41 7.40 -5.87 4.89
C PRO A 41 7.93 -4.47 5.24
N LEU A 42 7.63 -3.48 4.41
CA LEU A 42 7.93 -2.08 4.70
C LEU A 42 7.37 -1.79 6.09
N ARG A 43 8.24 -1.73 7.10
CA ARG A 43 7.86 -1.40 8.48
C ARG A 43 7.55 0.09 8.47
N GLU A 44 6.33 0.45 8.08
CA GLU A 44 5.86 1.82 8.15
C GLU A 44 6.07 2.33 9.57
N LYS A 45 6.69 3.51 9.67
CA LYS A 45 6.99 4.16 10.94
C LYS A 45 5.66 4.52 11.61
N LEU A 46 5.35 3.85 12.72
CA LEU A 46 4.16 4.17 13.51
C LEU A 46 4.46 5.38 14.40
N THR A 47 3.62 6.40 14.29
CA THR A 47 3.63 7.57 15.17
C THR A 47 2.37 7.56 16.02
N THR A 48 2.52 7.79 17.32
CA THR A 48 1.39 7.83 18.25
C THR A 48 0.70 9.19 18.16
N ILE A 49 -0.59 9.19 17.85
CA ILE A 49 -1.44 10.38 17.86
C ILE A 49 -2.50 10.16 18.96
N SER A 50 -2.56 11.05 19.95
CA SER A 50 -3.57 11.01 21.02
C SER A 50 -4.80 11.83 20.62
N ILE A 51 -5.95 11.17 20.46
CA ILE A 51 -7.22 11.82 20.09
C ILE A 51 -8.25 11.50 21.16
N ARG A 52 -9.02 12.52 21.59
CA ARG A 52 -10.20 12.33 22.43
C ARG A 52 -11.40 12.04 21.53
N VAL A 53 -12.05 10.91 21.78
CA VAL A 53 -13.15 10.41 20.95
C VAL A 53 -14.38 10.23 21.84
N PRO A 54 -15.60 10.56 21.36
CA PRO A 54 -16.84 10.27 22.09
C PRO A 54 -16.96 8.80 22.47
N GLU A 55 -17.58 8.52 23.61
CA GLU A 55 -17.76 7.13 24.09
C GLU A 55 -18.56 6.26 23.11
N THR A 56 -19.50 6.85 22.38
CA THR A 56 -20.31 6.15 21.36
C THR A 56 -19.43 5.55 20.27
N GLN A 57 -18.55 6.36 19.68
CA GLN A 57 -17.61 5.92 18.64
C GLN A 57 -16.58 4.93 19.19
N ALA A 58 -16.11 5.12 20.43
CA ALA A 58 -15.18 4.19 21.06
C ALA A 58 -15.79 2.78 21.25
N LYS A 59 -17.08 2.71 21.62
CA LYS A 59 -17.84 1.45 21.73
C LYS A 59 -17.99 0.76 20.38
N GLU A 60 -18.37 1.50 19.33
CA GLU A 60 -18.50 0.96 17.97
C GLU A 60 -17.18 0.35 17.47
N ILE A 61 -16.05 1.03 17.69
CA ILE A 61 -14.72 0.53 17.31
C ILE A 61 -14.39 -0.76 18.07
N GLU A 62 -14.73 -0.84 19.36
CA GLU A 62 -14.52 -2.03 20.17
C GLU A 62 -15.37 -3.21 19.70
N GLU A 63 -16.63 -2.98 19.34
CA GLU A 63 -17.50 -4.02 18.77
C GLU A 63 -16.97 -4.53 17.43
N LEU A 64 -16.50 -3.63 16.56
CA LEU A 64 -15.87 -3.99 15.29
C LEU A 64 -14.58 -4.80 15.50
N ALA A 65 -13.77 -4.42 16.49
CA ALA A 65 -12.56 -5.14 16.87
C ALA A 65 -12.89 -6.57 17.36
N LYS A 66 -13.90 -6.72 18.22
CA LYS A 66 -14.38 -8.04 18.69
C LYS A 66 -14.90 -8.90 17.54
N LYS A 67 -15.71 -8.32 16.65
CA LYS A 67 -16.30 -9.03 15.50
C LYS A 67 -15.24 -9.53 14.51
N ARG A 68 -14.17 -8.76 14.31
CA ARG A 68 -13.08 -9.09 13.38
C ARG A 68 -11.93 -9.86 14.03
N GLY A 69 -11.89 -9.95 15.36
CA GLY A 69 -10.79 -10.60 16.11
C GLY A 69 -9.46 -9.86 16.00
N VAL A 70 -9.47 -8.53 15.86
CA VAL A 70 -8.27 -7.70 15.68
C VAL A 70 -8.16 -6.64 16.78
N ASP A 71 -6.96 -6.08 16.96
CA ASP A 71 -6.74 -5.01 17.94
C ASP A 71 -7.55 -3.74 17.62
N LYS A 72 -7.98 -3.03 18.68
CA LYS A 72 -8.64 -1.71 18.57
C LYS A 72 -7.83 -0.72 17.72
N SER A 73 -6.51 -0.71 17.89
CA SER A 73 -5.58 0.16 17.15
C SER A 73 -5.49 -0.19 15.67
N SER A 74 -5.74 -1.44 15.29
CA SER A 74 -5.74 -1.87 13.89
C SER A 74 -7.02 -1.42 13.19
N VAL A 75 -8.18 -1.58 13.83
CA VAL A 75 -9.46 -1.05 13.34
C VAL A 75 -9.42 0.47 13.23
N ALA A 76 -8.89 1.16 14.25
CA ALA A 76 -8.78 2.61 14.23
C ALA A 76 -7.92 3.12 13.06
N ARG A 77 -6.79 2.47 12.77
CA ARG A 77 -5.95 2.82 11.62
C ARG A 77 -6.66 2.62 10.28
N GLU A 78 -7.39 1.53 10.13
CA GLU A 78 -8.18 1.26 8.93
C GLU A 78 -9.27 2.32 8.72
N LEU A 79 -10.02 2.65 9.78
CA LEU A 79 -11.06 3.68 9.73
C LEU A 79 -10.49 5.06 9.39
N ILE A 80 -9.33 5.42 9.97
CA ILE A 80 -8.65 6.67 9.62
C ILE A 80 -8.23 6.66 8.15
N ALA A 81 -7.67 5.57 7.64
CA ALA A 81 -7.28 5.46 6.23
C ALA A 81 -8.48 5.59 5.28
N LEU A 82 -9.61 4.96 5.61
CA LEU A 82 -10.85 5.10 4.85
C LEU A 82 -11.41 6.53 4.92
N GLY A 83 -11.41 7.13 6.11
CA GLY A 83 -11.84 8.51 6.31
C GLY A 83 -11.01 9.51 5.50
N LEU A 84 -9.68 9.37 5.51
CA LEU A 84 -8.78 10.22 4.72
C LEU A 84 -9.04 10.10 3.22
N LYS A 85 -9.31 8.89 2.72
CA LYS A 85 -9.67 8.68 1.30
C LYS A 85 -10.97 9.38 0.95
N GLU A 86 -11.99 9.26 1.79
CA GLU A 86 -13.30 9.87 1.52
C GLU A 86 -13.24 11.40 1.59
N VAL A 87 -12.50 11.97 2.54
CA VAL A 87 -12.29 13.43 2.65
C VAL A 87 -11.60 13.97 1.39
N ARG A 88 -10.50 13.34 0.94
CA ARG A 88 -9.81 13.74 -0.29
C ARG A 88 -10.71 13.66 -1.52
N LEU A 89 -11.54 12.62 -1.60
CA LEU A 89 -12.51 12.47 -2.68
C LEU A 89 -13.56 13.59 -2.65
N ALA A 90 -14.09 13.93 -1.48
CA ALA A 90 -15.05 15.01 -1.33
C ALA A 90 -14.45 16.37 -1.74
N GLU A 91 -13.22 16.66 -1.32
CA GLU A 91 -12.48 17.87 -1.72
C GLU A 91 -12.27 17.94 -3.23
N ALA A 92 -11.80 16.84 -3.85
CA ALA A 92 -11.58 16.79 -5.29
C ALA A 92 -12.87 17.05 -6.09
N LEU A 93 -14.00 16.49 -5.65
CA LEU A 93 -15.29 16.72 -6.28
C LEU A 93 -15.80 18.16 -6.12
N ASN A 94 -15.56 18.78 -4.96
CA ASN A 94 -15.87 20.19 -4.75
C ASN A 94 -15.05 21.09 -5.68
N LEU A 95 -13.78 20.78 -5.89
CA LEU A 95 -12.92 21.53 -6.81
C LEU A 95 -13.34 21.40 -8.27
N ILE A 96 -13.88 20.24 -8.68
CA ILE A 96 -14.52 20.05 -9.99
C ILE A 96 -15.77 20.93 -10.10
N ARG A 97 -16.61 20.97 -9.05
CA ARG A 97 -17.82 21.79 -9.02
C ARG A 97 -17.51 23.29 -9.15
N GLU A 98 -16.43 23.74 -8.53
CA GLU A 98 -15.91 25.12 -8.64
C GLU A 98 -15.20 25.39 -9.99
N ARG A 99 -15.12 24.40 -10.90
CA ARG A 99 -14.38 24.46 -12.17
C ARG A 99 -12.90 24.82 -12.02
N ARG A 100 -12.30 24.52 -10.86
CA ARG A 100 -10.88 24.82 -10.57
C ARG A 100 -9.93 23.74 -11.01
N ILE A 101 -10.43 22.50 -11.11
CA ILE A 101 -9.62 21.31 -11.41
C ILE A 101 -10.35 20.46 -12.45
N THR A 102 -9.61 19.88 -13.39
CA THR A 102 -10.13 18.93 -14.37
C THR A 102 -10.38 17.56 -13.75
N ILE A 103 -11.27 16.77 -14.33
CA ILE A 103 -11.55 15.40 -13.86
C ILE A 103 -10.29 14.53 -13.88
N TRP A 104 -9.43 14.74 -14.88
CA TRP A 104 -8.13 14.07 -14.97
C TRP A 104 -7.22 14.41 -13.79
N ARG A 105 -7.12 15.69 -13.44
CA ARG A 105 -6.31 16.12 -12.28
C ARG A 105 -6.90 15.62 -10.96
N ALA A 106 -8.22 15.51 -10.84
CA ALA A 106 -8.86 14.87 -9.68
C ALA A 106 -8.52 13.37 -9.56
N ALA A 107 -8.37 12.67 -10.70
CA ALA A 107 -7.97 11.26 -10.76
C ALA A 107 -6.57 11.08 -10.16
N GLU A 108 -5.62 11.93 -10.56
CA GLU A 108 -4.27 11.95 -10.02
C GLU A 108 -4.23 12.23 -8.51
N LEU A 109 -5.03 13.19 -8.03
CA LEU A 109 -5.06 13.59 -6.62
C LEU A 109 -5.65 12.51 -5.70
N THR A 110 -6.67 11.79 -6.18
CA THR A 110 -7.39 10.79 -5.39
C THR A 110 -6.85 9.38 -5.58
N GLY A 111 -5.99 9.16 -6.59
CA GLY A 111 -5.51 7.84 -6.98
C GLY A 111 -6.61 6.95 -7.60
N LEU A 112 -7.70 7.57 -8.07
CA LEU A 112 -8.79 6.89 -8.76
C LEU A 112 -8.63 7.01 -10.26
N THR A 113 -9.30 6.14 -11.00
CA THR A 113 -9.40 6.26 -12.44
C THR A 113 -10.37 7.36 -12.86
N TYR A 114 -10.18 7.89 -14.06
CA TYR A 114 -11.11 8.85 -14.67
C TYR A 114 -12.58 8.37 -14.63
N ARG A 115 -12.81 7.09 -14.94
CA ARG A 115 -14.15 6.48 -14.97
C ARG A 115 -14.80 6.41 -13.60
N GLU A 116 -14.04 6.07 -12.56
CA GLU A 116 -14.55 6.05 -11.19
C GLU A 116 -14.97 7.44 -10.72
N ILE A 117 -14.23 8.49 -11.08
CA ILE A 117 -14.62 9.87 -10.75
C ILE A 117 -15.89 10.28 -11.48
N LEU A 118 -16.03 9.92 -12.76
CA LEU A 118 -17.29 10.17 -13.49
C LEU A 118 -18.49 9.51 -12.83
N GLU A 119 -18.35 8.26 -12.39
CA GLU A 119 -19.43 7.59 -11.66
C GLU A 119 -19.76 8.30 -10.34
N LYS A 120 -18.74 8.78 -9.61
CA LYS A 120 -18.94 9.53 -8.36
C LYS A 120 -19.61 10.88 -8.61
N LEU A 121 -19.27 11.58 -9.69
CA LEU A 121 -19.93 12.81 -10.12
C LEU A 121 -21.41 12.56 -10.44
N ARG A 122 -21.70 11.51 -11.22
CA ARG A 122 -23.09 11.12 -11.56
C ARG A 122 -23.90 10.79 -10.32
N LYS A 123 -23.35 10.00 -9.38
CA LYS A 123 -24.04 9.64 -8.13
C LYS A 123 -24.37 10.85 -7.25
N ARG A 124 -23.53 11.89 -7.29
CA ARG A 124 -23.72 13.13 -6.50
C ARG A 124 -24.40 14.25 -7.29
N ASN A 125 -24.86 13.96 -8.51
CA ASN A 125 -25.52 14.88 -9.42
C ASN A 125 -24.73 16.19 -9.64
N ILE A 126 -23.40 16.11 -9.65
CA ILE A 126 -22.54 17.26 -9.93
C ILE A 126 -22.50 17.43 -11.45
N PRO A 127 -22.93 18.58 -12.00
CA PRO A 127 -22.93 18.78 -13.43
C PRO A 127 -21.51 18.68 -13.96
N PHE A 128 -21.37 17.97 -15.07
CA PHE A 128 -20.09 17.93 -15.78
C PHE A 128 -19.71 19.37 -16.14
N PRO A 129 -18.43 19.77 -16.01
CA PRO A 129 -17.99 21.14 -16.28
C PRO A 129 -17.96 21.48 -17.78
N LEU A 130 -18.98 21.07 -18.55
CA LEU A 130 -19.23 21.54 -19.90
C LEU A 130 -20.19 22.74 -19.82
N SER A 131 -19.89 23.77 -20.60
CA SER A 131 -20.81 24.88 -20.83
C SER A 131 -21.77 24.53 -21.98
N LEU A 132 -22.94 25.17 -21.99
CA LEU A 132 -23.92 25.00 -23.08
C LEU A 132 -23.31 25.41 -24.44
N ASN A 133 -22.42 26.42 -24.43
CA ASN A 133 -21.77 26.94 -25.63
C ASN A 133 -20.81 25.92 -26.24
N GLU A 134 -20.00 25.24 -25.43
CA GLU A 134 -19.11 24.16 -25.90
C GLU A 134 -19.91 23.02 -26.53
N ILE A 135 -21.04 22.64 -25.92
CA ILE A 135 -21.93 21.61 -26.48
C ILE A 135 -22.50 22.05 -27.84
N LEU A 136 -22.86 23.32 -27.99
CA LEU A 136 -23.42 23.88 -29.23
C LEU A 136 -22.38 24.06 -30.34
N GLU A 137 -21.10 24.25 -30.01
CA GLU A 137 -20.01 24.27 -30.98
C GLU A 137 -19.71 22.86 -31.50
N GLU A 138 -19.59 21.86 -30.61
CA GLU A 138 -19.38 20.46 -31.00
C GLU A 138 -20.49 19.94 -31.93
N LEU A 139 -21.75 20.26 -31.63
CA LEU A 139 -22.88 19.86 -32.49
C LEU A 139 -22.83 20.51 -33.88
N ARG A 140 -22.40 21.77 -33.96
CA ARG A 140 -22.28 22.49 -35.24
C ARG A 140 -21.18 21.93 -36.13
N ASP A 141 -20.05 21.52 -35.56
CA ASP A 141 -18.95 20.90 -36.30
C ASP A 141 -19.36 19.55 -36.91
N HIS A 142 -20.27 18.83 -36.25
CA HIS A 142 -20.84 17.59 -36.77
C HIS A 142 -21.95 17.78 -37.82
N GLU A 143 -22.71 18.87 -37.74
CA GLU A 143 -23.73 19.21 -38.75
C GLU A 143 -23.12 19.79 -40.04
N GLY A 144 -21.94 20.40 -39.99
CA GLY A 144 -21.25 20.96 -41.16
C GLY A 144 -20.47 19.96 -42.04
N SER A 145 -20.47 18.66 -41.69
CA SER A 145 -19.74 17.60 -42.40
C SER A 145 -20.63 16.63 -43.21
N LEU A 146 -21.93 16.94 -43.35
CA LEU A 146 -22.92 16.21 -44.16
C LEU A 146 -23.36 17.04 -45.37
#